data_AF-A0AA86Y0E1-F1
#
_entry.id   AF-A0AA86Y0E1-F1
#
_cell.length_a   1.000
_cell.length_b   1.000
_cell.length_c   1.000
_cell.angle_alpha   90.00
_cell.angle_beta   90.00
_cell.angle_gamma   90.00
#
_symmetry.space_group_name_H-M   'P 1'
#
loop_
_entity.id
_entity.type
_entity.pdbx_description
1 polymer ?
#
loop_
_entity_poly.entity_id
_entity_poly.type
_entity_poly.pdbx_seq_one_letter_code
_entity_poly.pdbx_strand_id
1 'polypeptide(L)'
;MTSNFFVEWFKTQFLPALKTSHVIIMDNASFHPKNILDELCIQDKHFFLPLPPYSPDLNPIEQAWAILKKKVTDLLREVPTIFECLECFFKAK
;
A
#
# COMPACT_ATOMS: atom_id res chain seq x y z
N MET A 1 10.47 6.01 -7.73
CA MET A 1 10.57 5.60 -6.32
C MET A 1 11.95 5.01 -6.09
N THR A 2 12.66 5.39 -5.03
CA THR A 2 13.98 4.79 -4.67
C THR A 2 13.84 3.96 -3.39
N SER A 3 14.72 2.97 -3.20
CA SER A 3 14.68 2.14 -1.99
C SER A 3 14.84 2.99 -0.72
N ASN A 4 15.73 3.99 -0.73
CA ASN A 4 15.94 4.87 0.43
C ASN A 4 14.68 5.67 0.78
N PHE A 5 14.03 6.27 -0.22
CA PHE A 5 12.79 7.01 0.02
C PHE A 5 11.69 6.09 0.54
N PHE A 6 11.57 4.89 -0.05
CA PHE A 6 10.56 3.92 0.37
C PHE A 6 10.77 3.46 1.81
N VAL A 7 12.00 3.11 2.20
CA VAL A 7 12.33 2.70 3.57
C VAL A 7 12.06 3.82 4.57
N GLU A 8 12.41 5.07 4.23
CA GLU A 8 12.15 6.22 5.10
C GLU A 8 10.64 6.43 5.31
N TRP A 9 9.84 6.36 4.24
CA TRP A 9 8.39 6.41 4.34
C TRP A 9 7.84 5.23 5.16
N PHE A 10 8.33 4.01 4.91
CA PHE A 10 7.88 2.81 5.59
C PHE A 10 8.07 2.94 7.11
N LYS A 11 9.25 3.41 7.52
CA LYS A 11 9.61 3.62 8.92
C LYS A 11 8.88 4.79 9.58
N THR A 12 8.77 5.93 8.89
CA THR A 12 8.29 7.17 9.54
C THR A 12 6.79 7.41 9.40
N GLN A 13 6.14 6.81 8.39
CA GLN A 13 4.73 7.03 8.10
C GLN A 13 3.92 5.75 8.25
N PHE A 14 4.38 4.65 7.63
CA PHE A 14 3.58 3.43 7.55
C PHE A 14 3.54 2.66 8.88
N LEU A 15 4.69 2.27 9.44
CA LEU A 15 4.72 1.51 10.69
C LEU A 15 4.05 2.25 11.87
N PRO A 16 4.27 3.57 12.10
CA PRO A 16 3.61 4.28 13.19
C PRO A 16 2.10 4.39 13.05
N ALA A 17 1.54 4.19 11.84
CA ALA A 17 0.10 4.18 11.62
C ALA A 17 -0.56 2.85 12.06
N LEU A 18 0.21 1.79 12.28
CA LEU A 18 -0.29 0.47 12.70
C LEU A 18 -0.44 0.41 14.23
N LYS A 19 -1.65 0.06 14.70
CA LYS A 19 -1.98 0.08 16.15
C LYS A 19 -1.73 -1.25 16.88
N THR A 20 -1.70 -2.35 16.14
CA THR A 20 -1.56 -3.72 16.66
C THR A 20 -0.55 -4.50 15.84
N SER A 21 -0.20 -5.72 16.25
CA SER A 21 0.62 -6.59 15.40
C SER A 21 -0.12 -6.92 14.09
N HIS A 22 0.60 -6.95 12.97
CA HIS A 22 0.07 -7.17 11.63
C HIS A 22 1.05 -8.03 10.83
N VAL A 23 0.53 -8.72 9.81
CA VAL A 23 1.34 -9.28 8.72
C VAL A 23 1.26 -8.33 7.53
N ILE A 24 2.41 -7.79 7.12
CA ILE A 24 2.56 -6.83 6.04
C ILE A 24 2.94 -7.61 4.78
N ILE A 25 2.01 -7.67 3.83
CA ILE A 25 2.16 -8.39 2.57
C ILE A 25 2.57 -7.41 1.48
N MET A 26 3.64 -7.71 0.74
CA MET A 26 4.15 -6.83 -0.31
C MET A 26 4.64 -7.62 -1.53
N ASP A 27 4.51 -7.02 -2.72
CA ASP A 27 5.06 -7.55 -3.95
C ASP A 27 6.60 -7.39 -4.03
N ASN A 28 7.19 -7.96 -5.07
CA ASN A 28 8.64 -8.00 -5.26
C ASN A 28 9.18 -6.81 -6.07
N ALA A 29 8.66 -5.59 -5.86
CA ALA A 29 9.18 -4.41 -6.55
C ALA A 29 10.67 -4.21 -6.22
N SER A 30 11.47 -3.81 -7.21
CA SER A 30 12.94 -3.71 -7.08
C SER A 30 13.40 -2.71 -6.01
N PHE A 31 12.56 -1.75 -5.67
CA PHE A 31 12.82 -0.76 -4.61
C PHE A 31 12.30 -1.19 -3.24
N HIS A 32 11.83 -2.42 -3.06
CA HIS A 32 11.49 -3.02 -1.76
C HIS A 32 12.69 -3.84 -1.24
N PRO A 33 13.57 -3.27 -0.39
CA PRO A 33 14.69 -4.02 0.18
C PRO A 33 14.17 -4.95 1.28
N LYS A 34 13.70 -6.14 0.89
CA LYS A 34 12.99 -7.12 1.74
C LYS A 34 13.63 -7.35 3.11
N ASN A 35 14.95 -7.53 3.16
CA ASN A 35 15.66 -7.79 4.41
C ASN A 35 15.56 -6.61 5.39
N ILE A 36 15.71 -5.38 4.88
CA ILE A 36 15.58 -4.16 5.69
C ILE A 36 14.13 -4.01 6.18
N LEU A 37 13.15 -4.26 5.30
CA LEU A 37 11.74 -4.15 5.66
C LEU A 37 11.34 -5.20 6.72
N ASP A 38 11.84 -6.42 6.61
CA ASP A 38 11.59 -7.48 7.60
C ASP A 38 12.19 -7.14 8.97
N GLU A 39 13.44 -6.66 9.01
CA GLU A 39 14.07 -6.20 10.24
C GLU A 39 13.27 -5.08 10.92
N LEU A 40 12.82 -4.08 10.15
CA LEU A 40 11.98 -2.99 10.65
C LEU A 40 10.63 -3.49 11.19
N CYS A 41 10.01 -4.44 10.49
CA CYS A 41 8.75 -5.05 10.94
C CYS A 41 8.93 -5.77 12.27
N ILE A 42 9.97 -6.61 12.40
CA ILE A 42 10.23 -7.38 13.62
C ILE A 42 10.49 -6.43 14.81
N GLN A 43 11.25 -5.35 14.60
CA GLN A 43 11.51 -4.34 15.63
C GLN A 43 10.22 -3.70 16.18
N ASP A 44 9.26 -3.43 15.29
CA ASP A 44 7.94 -2.86 15.65
C ASP A 44 6.86 -3.92 15.94
N LYS A 45 7.25 -5.20 16.10
CA LYS A 45 6.35 -6.33 16.43
C LYS A 45 5.31 -6.64 15.33
N HIS A 46 5.69 -6.44 14.08
CA HIS A 46 4.98 -6.87 12.88
C HIS A 46 5.75 -7.98 12.15
N PHE A 47 5.12 -8.59 11.16
CA PHE A 47 5.74 -9.61 10.32
C PHE A 47 5.72 -9.17 8.86
N PHE A 48 6.79 -9.42 8.13
CA PHE A 48 6.87 -9.11 6.71
C PHE A 48 6.71 -10.40 5.88
N LEU A 49 5.83 -10.37 4.87
CA LEU A 49 5.57 -11.50 3.98
C LEU A 49 5.69 -11.05 2.51
N PRO A 50 6.85 -11.26 1.87
CA PRO A 50 6.99 -10.96 0.45
C PRO A 50 6.25 -11.99 -0.40
N LEU A 51 5.54 -11.53 -1.42
CA LEU A 51 4.88 -12.40 -2.37
C LEU A 51 5.87 -13.02 -3.39
N PRO A 52 5.55 -14.21 -3.94
CA PRO A 52 6.31 -14.78 -5.04
C PRO A 52 6.27 -13.86 -6.28
N PRO A 53 7.29 -13.92 -7.15
CA PRO A 53 7.28 -13.18 -8.40
C PRO A 53 6.03 -13.49 -9.25
N TYR A 54 5.52 -12.48 -9.94
CA TYR A 54 4.40 -12.60 -10.89
C TYR A 54 3.12 -13.21 -10.28
N SER A 55 2.86 -12.99 -8.99
CA SER A 55 1.66 -13.50 -8.29
C SER A 55 0.70 -12.37 -7.88
N PRO A 56 0.15 -11.58 -8.83
CA PRO A 56 -0.78 -10.49 -8.51
C PRO A 56 -2.12 -11.00 -7.96
N ASP A 57 -2.49 -12.24 -8.27
CA ASP A 57 -3.65 -12.95 -7.74
C ASP A 57 -3.58 -13.14 -6.22
N LEU A 58 -2.37 -13.23 -5.67
CA LEU A 58 -2.11 -13.33 -4.23
C LEU A 58 -2.06 -11.96 -3.52
N ASN A 59 -2.18 -10.85 -4.26
CA ASN A 59 -2.13 -9.50 -3.71
C ASN A 59 -3.54 -8.87 -3.63
N PRO A 60 -4.19 -8.84 -2.44
CA PRO A 60 -5.57 -8.37 -2.32
C PRO A 60 -5.77 -6.90 -2.76
N ILE A 61 -4.71 -6.09 -2.73
CA ILE A 61 -4.79 -4.68 -3.14
C ILE A 61 -5.14 -4.54 -4.63
N GLU A 62 -4.85 -5.54 -5.47
CA GLU A 62 -5.19 -5.50 -6.90
C GLU A 62 -6.70 -5.42 -7.13
N GLN A 63 -7.49 -6.14 -6.32
CA GLN A 63 -8.95 -6.06 -6.36
C GLN A 63 -9.44 -4.70 -5.85
N ALA A 64 -8.81 -4.17 -4.79
CA ALA A 64 -9.11 -2.83 -4.28
C ALA A 64 -8.84 -1.75 -5.35
N TRP A 65 -7.74 -1.85 -6.10
CA TRP A 65 -7.44 -0.96 -7.22
C TRP A 65 -8.47 -1.05 -8.35
N ALA A 66 -8.97 -2.24 -8.66
CA ALA A 66 -10.04 -2.39 -9.67
C ALA A 66 -11.31 -1.65 -9.25
N ILE A 67 -11.71 -1.77 -7.99
CA ILE A 67 -12.87 -1.05 -7.42
C ILE A 67 -12.64 0.45 -7.43
N LEU A 68 -11.48 0.90 -6.96
CA LEU A 68 -11.12 2.32 -6.91
C LEU A 68 -11.15 2.94 -8.31
N LYS A 69 -10.49 2.32 -9.30
CA LYS A 69 -10.45 2.80 -10.68
C LYS A 69 -11.86 2.98 -11.24
N LYS A 70 -12.72 1.98 -11.08
CA LYS A 70 -14.12 2.07 -11.54
C LYS A 70 -14.82 3.27 -10.91
N LYS A 71 -14.73 3.42 -9.59
CA LYS A 71 -15.40 4.51 -8.87
C LYS A 71 -14.86 5.89 -9.23
N VAL A 72 -13.54 6.04 -9.34
CA VAL A 72 -12.92 7.31 -9.75
C VAL A 72 -13.32 7.66 -11.19
N THR A 73 -13.35 6.70 -12.12
CA THR A 73 -13.80 6.94 -13.50
C THR A 73 -15.25 7.41 -13.56
N ASP A 74 -16.14 6.85 -12.73
CA ASP A 74 -17.53 7.30 -12.64
C ASP A 74 -17.62 8.72 -12.06
N LEU A 75 -16.90 8.99 -10.95
CA LEU A 75 -16.90 10.28 -10.26
C LEU A 75 -16.28 11.42 -11.08
N LEU A 76 -15.30 11.15 -11.94
CA LEU A 76 -14.68 12.17 -12.80
C LEU A 76 -15.66 12.83 -13.79
N ARG A 77 -16.88 12.28 -13.95
CA ARG A 77 -17.96 12.90 -14.71
C ARG A 77 -18.68 14.01 -13.93
N GLU A 78 -18.55 14.00 -12.61
CA GLU A 78 -19.25 14.88 -11.66
C GLU A 78 -18.29 15.86 -10.97
N VAL A 79 -17.08 15.42 -10.63
CA VAL A 79 -16.03 16.22 -9.98
C VAL A 79 -14.83 16.43 -10.92
N PRO A 80 -14.29 17.66 -11.03
CA PRO A 80 -13.33 18.01 -12.06
C PRO A 80 -11.91 17.45 -11.83
N THR A 81 -11.59 17.01 -10.61
CA THR A 81 -10.23 16.55 -10.28
C THR A 81 -10.18 15.13 -9.72
N ILE A 82 -9.08 14.43 -10.02
CA ILE A 82 -8.79 13.11 -9.44
C ILE A 82 -8.69 13.20 -7.91
N PHE A 83 -8.11 14.28 -7.38
CA PHE A 83 -7.97 14.47 -5.93
C PHE A 83 -9.32 14.52 -5.22
N GLU A 84 -10.27 15.31 -5.73
CA GLU A 84 -11.63 15.35 -5.18
C GLU A 84 -12.34 13.99 -5.31
N CYS A 85 -12.16 13.29 -6.44
CA CYS A 85 -12.71 11.94 -6.61
C CYS A 85 -12.18 10.96 -5.56
N LEU A 86 -10.86 11.00 -5.27
CA LEU A 86 -10.24 10.17 -4.24
C LEU A 86 -10.73 10.55 -2.85
N GLU A 87 -10.85 11.84 -2.53
CA GLU A 87 -11.42 12.29 -1.27
C GLU A 87 -12.86 11.80 -1.09
N CYS A 88 -13.72 11.94 -2.09
CA CYS A 88 -15.09 11.44 -2.05
C CYS A 88 -15.12 9.92 -1.83
N PHE A 89 -14.27 9.17 -2.53
CA PHE A 89 -14.21 7.71 -2.39
C PHE A 89 -13.77 7.27 -0.99
N PHE A 90 -12.72 7.89 -0.43
CA PHE A 90 -12.17 7.51 0.87
C PHE A 90 -12.94 8.08 2.07
N LYS A 91 -13.64 9.22 1.93
CA LYS A 91 -14.52 9.79 2.97
C LYS A 91 -15.88 9.10 3.06
N ALA A 92 -16.32 8.41 2.01
CA ALA A 92 -17.59 7.67 1.99
C ALA A 92 -17.56 6.34 2.77
N LYS A 93 -16.41 5.99 3.37
CA LYS A 93 -16.20 4.82 4.23
C LYS A 93 -15.68 5.29 5.58
#